data_AF-A0A7L7W4B4-F1
#
_entry.id   AF-A0A7L7W4B4-F1
#
_cell.length_a   1.000
_cell.length_b   1.000
_cell.length_c   1.000
_cell.angle_alpha   90.00
_cell.angle_beta   90.00
_cell.angle_gamma   90.00
#
_symmetry.space_group_name_H-M   'P 1'
#
loop_
_entity.id
_entity.type
_entity.pdbx_description
1 polymer ?
#
loop_
_entity_poly.entity_id
_entity_poly.type
_entity_poly.pdbx_seq_one_letter_code
_entity_poly.pdbx_strand_id
1 'polypeptide(L)'
;MTNTQLQTLQADISDEPRARFAISLDRLAYAQDNHRLGSDLVRTYVRNIDPETLSGRQAQDVTTFRDGLQILTGRKKILGSRYGELAVQVREAGGSLFDLETDSWAREVTARIGAGDSDLARRIAERSGS
;
A
#
# COMPACT_ATOMS: atom_id res chain seq x y z
N MET A 1 6.37 -10.60 -28.97
CA MET A 1 5.00 -10.11 -28.66
C MET A 1 4.85 -9.64 -27.20
N THR A 2 5.85 -9.81 -26.32
CA THR A 2 5.80 -9.46 -24.89
C THR A 2 5.78 -7.96 -24.59
N ASN A 3 6.43 -7.13 -25.43
CA ASN A 3 6.56 -5.69 -25.16
C ASN A 3 5.22 -4.92 -25.16
N THR A 4 4.29 -5.28 -26.05
CA THR A 4 2.98 -4.62 -26.14
C THR A 4 2.07 -4.95 -24.97
N GLN A 5 2.08 -6.20 -24.49
CA GLN A 5 1.27 -6.61 -23.35
C GLN A 5 1.75 -5.95 -22.05
N LEU A 6 3.07 -5.88 -21.84
CA LEU A 6 3.63 -5.18 -20.69
C LEU A 6 3.26 -3.69 -20.72
N GLN A 7 3.35 -3.04 -21.88
CA GLN A 7 2.95 -1.63 -22.04
C GLN A 7 1.47 -1.39 -21.71
N THR A 8 0.57 -2.27 -22.14
CA THR A 8 -0.86 -2.17 -21.79
C THR A 8 -1.08 -2.33 -20.30
N LEU A 9 -0.49 -3.35 -19.66
CA LEU A 9 -0.60 -3.54 -18.21
C LEU A 9 -0.04 -2.34 -17.43
N GLN A 10 1.07 -1.76 -17.90
CA GLN A 10 1.66 -0.56 -17.32
C GLN A 10 0.73 0.65 -17.41
N ALA A 11 0.07 0.85 -18.55
CA ALA A 11 -0.90 1.92 -18.72
C ALA A 11 -2.11 1.73 -17.79
N ASP A 12 -2.69 0.52 -17.77
CA ASP A 12 -3.84 0.19 -16.91
C ASP A 12 -3.51 0.38 -15.41
N ILE A 13 -2.30 -0.01 -14.98
CA ILE A 13 -1.84 0.19 -13.61
C ILE A 13 -1.62 1.69 -13.33
N SER A 14 -1.03 2.43 -14.28
CA SER A 14 -0.78 3.87 -14.11
C SER A 14 -2.06 4.67 -13.92
N ASP A 15 -3.14 4.25 -14.59
CA ASP A 15 -4.45 4.89 -14.56
C ASP A 15 -5.34 4.40 -13.39
N GLU A 16 -4.91 3.41 -12.61
CA GLU A 16 -5.65 2.86 -11.46
C GLU A 16 -4.94 3.16 -10.13
N PRO A 17 -5.32 4.25 -9.43
CA PRO A 17 -4.66 4.68 -8.19
C PRO A 17 -4.63 3.62 -7.10
N ARG A 18 -5.64 2.73 -7.02
CA ARG A 18 -5.68 1.68 -6.01
C ARG A 18 -4.67 0.58 -6.30
N ALA A 19 -4.41 0.28 -7.58
CA ALA A 19 -3.37 -0.65 -7.98
C ALA A 19 -1.99 -0.08 -7.62
N ARG A 20 -1.74 1.19 -7.98
CA ARG A 20 -0.50 1.90 -7.63
C ARG A 20 -0.25 1.92 -6.13
N PHE A 21 -1.25 2.30 -5.35
CA PHE A 21 -1.10 2.32 -3.90
C PHE A 21 -0.85 0.92 -3.32
N ALA A 22 -1.52 -0.12 -3.82
CA ALA A 22 -1.27 -1.49 -3.39
C ALA A 22 0.17 -1.92 -3.69
N ILE A 23 0.71 -1.63 -4.88
CA ILE A 23 2.11 -1.90 -5.25
C ILE A 23 3.07 -1.14 -4.33
N SER A 24 2.80 0.15 -4.09
CA SER A 24 3.59 0.98 -3.17
C SER A 24 3.62 0.38 -1.76
N LEU A 25 2.47 -0.08 -1.26
CA LEU A 25 2.31 -0.69 0.06
C LEU A 25 2.96 -2.08 0.17
N ASP A 26 2.94 -2.85 -0.91
CA ASP A 26 3.64 -4.14 -1.02
C ASP A 26 5.15 -3.91 -0.95
N ARG A 27 5.67 -2.97 -1.75
CA ARG A 27 7.08 -2.60 -1.75
C ARG A 27 7.55 -2.09 -0.39
N LEU A 28 6.75 -1.27 0.28
CA LEU A 28 7.05 -0.77 1.63
C LEU A 28 7.27 -1.93 2.62
N ALA A 29 6.58 -3.07 2.47
CA ALA A 29 6.75 -4.21 3.34
C ALA A 29 8.18 -4.78 3.32
N TYR A 30 8.89 -4.61 2.20
CA TYR A 30 10.26 -5.07 1.98
C TYR A 30 11.32 -3.99 2.22
N ALA A 31 10.92 -2.76 2.58
CA ALA A 31 11.87 -1.71 2.88
C ALA A 31 12.69 -2.04 4.14
N GLN A 32 14.01 -1.78 4.11
CA GLN A 32 14.91 -2.12 5.22
C GLN A 32 14.54 -1.38 6.53
N ASP A 33 14.08 -0.14 6.40
CA ASP A 33 13.67 0.72 7.49
C ASP A 33 12.18 0.59 7.85
N ASN A 34 11.46 -0.38 7.27
CA ASN A 34 10.03 -0.56 7.48
C ASN A 34 9.63 -0.70 8.96
N HIS A 35 10.49 -1.34 9.75
CA HIS A 35 10.32 -1.48 11.20
C HIS A 35 10.36 -0.14 11.94
N ARG A 36 11.19 0.81 11.49
CA ARG A 36 11.30 2.18 12.04
C ARG A 36 10.12 3.05 11.63
N LEU A 37 9.53 2.79 10.47
CA LEU A 37 8.32 3.49 10.03
C LEU A 37 7.08 3.07 10.81
N GLY A 38 7.15 1.97 11.58
CA GLY A 38 6.01 1.44 12.33
C GLY A 38 4.86 0.99 11.44
N SER A 39 5.14 0.50 10.23
CA SER A 39 4.09 0.12 9.27
C SER A 39 3.19 -1.00 9.79
N ASP A 40 3.72 -1.90 10.64
CA ASP A 40 2.96 -2.96 11.28
C ASP A 40 2.01 -2.42 12.37
N LEU A 41 2.45 -1.39 13.11
CA LEU A 41 1.61 -0.64 14.04
C LEU A 41 0.48 0.08 13.29
N VAL A 42 0.81 0.77 12.18
CA VAL A 42 -0.20 1.42 11.32
C VAL A 42 -1.16 0.39 10.72
N ARG A 43 -0.67 -0.76 10.24
CA ARG A 43 -1.52 -1.86 9.76
C ARG A 43 -2.48 -2.35 10.84
N THR A 44 -2.00 -2.46 12.07
CA THR A 44 -2.82 -2.89 13.23
C THR A 44 -3.87 -1.84 13.56
N TYR A 45 -3.47 -0.57 13.61
CA TYR A 45 -4.37 0.56 13.83
C TYR A 45 -5.49 0.59 12.77
N VAL A 46 -5.14 0.58 11.48
CA VAL A 46 -6.12 0.62 10.37
C VAL A 46 -7.11 -0.54 10.40
N ARG A 47 -6.71 -1.72 10.89
CA ARG A 47 -7.60 -2.88 11.03
C ARG A 47 -8.60 -2.74 12.18
N ASN A 48 -8.23 -2.03 13.23
CA ASN A 48 -8.99 -1.98 14.48
C ASN A 48 -9.75 -0.66 14.68
N ILE A 49 -9.34 0.41 14.01
CA ILE A 49 -9.97 1.72 14.13
C ILE A 49 -11.38 1.70 13.52
N ASP A 50 -12.33 2.24 14.26
CA ASP A 50 -13.68 2.47 13.76
C ASP A 50 -13.66 3.62 12.75
N PRO A 51 -13.94 3.38 11.45
CA PRO A 51 -13.92 4.43 10.45
C PRO A 51 -14.92 5.57 10.70
N GLU A 52 -15.99 5.36 11.47
CA GLU A 52 -16.95 6.43 11.79
C GLU A 52 -16.37 7.48 12.75
N THR A 53 -15.31 7.13 13.48
CA THR A 53 -14.60 8.03 14.40
C THR A 53 -13.59 8.94 13.70
N LEU A 54 -13.33 8.69 12.41
CA LEU A 54 -12.33 9.41 11.64
C LEU A 54 -12.97 10.49 10.78
N SER A 55 -12.27 11.60 10.59
CA SER A 55 -12.72 12.67 9.71
C SER A 55 -11.59 13.26 8.87
N GLY A 56 -11.95 14.06 7.87
CA GLY A 56 -11.01 14.79 7.03
C GLY A 56 -9.95 13.90 6.39
N ARG A 57 -8.69 14.36 6.43
CA ARG A 57 -7.57 13.67 5.78
C ARG A 57 -7.26 12.31 6.40
N GLN A 58 -7.43 12.16 7.71
CA GLN A 58 -7.15 10.89 8.40
C GLN A 58 -8.11 9.78 7.94
N ALA A 59 -9.40 10.09 7.78
CA ALA A 59 -10.37 9.15 7.23
C ALA A 59 -10.01 8.72 5.80
N GLN A 60 -9.57 9.66 4.96
CA GLN A 60 -9.12 9.39 3.60
C GLN A 60 -7.90 8.47 3.58
N ASP A 61 -6.85 8.81 4.34
CA ASP A 61 -5.61 8.03 4.40
C ASP A 61 -5.87 6.61 4.94
N VAL A 62 -6.68 6.46 5.99
CA VAL A 62 -7.09 5.14 6.53
C VAL A 62 -7.90 4.35 5.51
N THR A 63 -8.79 4.99 4.75
CA THR A 63 -9.57 4.33 3.70
C THR A 63 -8.67 3.84 2.57
N THR A 64 -7.76 4.68 2.08
CA THR A 64 -6.76 4.31 1.07
C THR A 64 -5.89 3.15 1.56
N PHE A 65 -5.41 3.22 2.81
CA PHE A 65 -4.59 2.17 3.40
C PHE A 65 -5.33 0.84 3.52
N ARG A 66 -6.58 0.88 4.00
CA ARG A 66 -7.44 -0.30 4.14
C ARG A 66 -7.73 -0.93 2.78
N ASP A 67 -8.01 -0.12 1.76
CA ASP A 67 -8.25 -0.61 0.40
C ASP A 67 -7.03 -1.31 -0.18
N GLY A 68 -5.84 -0.71 -0.03
CA GLY A 68 -4.57 -1.33 -0.40
C GLY A 68 -4.36 -2.69 0.29
N LEU A 69 -4.63 -2.78 1.60
CA LEU A 69 -4.56 -4.06 2.33
C LEU A 69 -5.55 -5.10 1.79
N GLN A 70 -6.77 -4.70 1.45
CA GLN A 70 -7.76 -5.62 0.89
C GLN A 70 -7.35 -6.15 -0.49
N ILE A 71 -6.73 -5.31 -1.32
CA ILE A 71 -6.16 -5.72 -2.61
C ILE A 71 -5.01 -6.71 -2.40
N LEU A 72 -4.04 -6.37 -1.55
CA LEU A 72 -2.87 -7.22 -1.27
C LEU A 72 -3.25 -8.58 -0.68
N THR A 73 -4.27 -8.61 0.18
CA THR A 73 -4.76 -9.86 0.79
C THR A 73 -5.75 -10.62 -0.09
N GLY A 74 -5.99 -10.17 -1.33
CA GLY A 74 -6.88 -10.83 -2.28
C GLY A 74 -8.37 -10.76 -1.92
N ARG A 75 -8.75 -9.94 -0.93
CA ARG A 75 -10.14 -9.66 -0.56
C ARG A 75 -10.85 -8.76 -1.57
N LYS A 76 -10.09 -7.93 -2.29
CA LYS A 76 -10.58 -7.07 -3.38
C LYS A 76 -9.80 -7.37 -4.66
N LYS A 77 -10.53 -7.45 -5.79
CA LYS A 77 -9.93 -7.55 -7.12
C LYS A 77 -9.56 -6.16 -7.63
N ILE A 78 -8.55 -6.10 -8.50
CA ILE A 78 -8.10 -4.88 -9.16
C ILE A 78 -7.76 -5.22 -10.61
N LEU A 79 -8.17 -4.36 -11.56
CA LEU A 79 -8.01 -4.62 -13.00
C LEU A 79 -8.55 -6.00 -13.44
N GLY A 80 -9.67 -6.44 -12.85
CA GLY A 80 -10.31 -7.73 -13.16
C GLY A 80 -9.70 -8.97 -12.47
N SER A 81 -8.54 -8.84 -11.82
CA SER A 81 -7.78 -9.97 -11.25
C SER A 81 -7.48 -9.79 -9.76
N ARG A 82 -7.07 -10.87 -9.09
CA ARG A 82 -6.46 -10.75 -7.75
C ARG A 82 -5.05 -10.16 -7.89
N TYR A 83 -4.56 -9.49 -6.84
CA TYR A 83 -3.22 -8.88 -6.87
C TYR A 83 -2.10 -9.87 -7.23
N GLY A 84 -2.13 -11.10 -6.67
CA GLY A 84 -1.17 -12.14 -7.02
C GLY A 84 -1.26 -12.61 -8.48
N GLU A 85 -2.44 -12.59 -9.09
CA GLU A 85 -2.63 -12.92 -10.52
C GLU A 85 -2.08 -11.79 -11.40
N LEU A 86 -2.33 -10.53 -11.01
CA LEU A 86 -1.75 -9.36 -11.68
C LEU A 86 -0.21 -9.40 -11.65
N ALA A 87 0.38 -9.78 -10.51
CA ALA A 87 1.82 -9.95 -10.37
C ALA A 87 2.37 -11.03 -11.32
N VAL A 88 1.65 -12.14 -11.48
CA VAL A 88 1.99 -13.20 -12.44
C VAL A 88 1.90 -12.69 -13.87
N GLN A 89 0.83 -11.99 -14.26
CA GLN A 89 0.67 -11.44 -15.60
C GLN A 89 1.79 -10.47 -15.98
N VAL A 90 2.17 -9.57 -15.07
CA VAL A 90 3.29 -8.64 -15.29
C VAL A 90 4.61 -9.38 -15.43
N ARG A 91 4.85 -10.41 -14.60
CA ARG A 91 6.03 -11.26 -14.70
C ARG A 91 6.09 -12.03 -16.02
N GLU A 92 4.98 -12.60 -16.45
CA GLU A 92 4.87 -13.33 -17.73
C GLU A 92 5.07 -12.40 -18.94
N ALA A 93 4.68 -11.14 -18.82
CA ALA A 93 4.95 -10.09 -19.80
C ALA A 93 6.41 -9.58 -19.76
N GLY A 94 7.22 -10.04 -18.80
CA GLY A 94 8.66 -9.73 -18.69
C GLY A 94 9.02 -8.55 -17.80
N GLY A 95 8.14 -8.14 -16.88
CA GLY A 95 8.40 -7.06 -15.92
C GLY A 95 8.20 -7.46 -14.46
N SER A 96 8.28 -6.49 -13.55
CA SER A 96 7.89 -6.64 -12.16
C SER A 96 6.90 -5.54 -11.77
N LEU A 97 5.94 -5.83 -10.88
CA LEU A 97 5.10 -4.79 -10.29
C LEU A 97 5.94 -3.73 -9.58
N PHE A 98 7.07 -4.12 -9.00
CA PHE A 98 7.98 -3.18 -8.35
C PHE A 98 8.72 -2.28 -9.34
N ASP A 99 8.70 -2.55 -10.64
CA ASP A 99 9.25 -1.57 -11.60
C ASP A 99 8.28 -0.41 -11.86
N LEU A 100 7.01 -0.55 -11.44
CA LEU A 100 5.93 0.35 -11.79
C LEU A 100 5.63 1.39 -10.71
N GLU A 101 6.06 1.15 -9.47
CA GLU A 101 5.81 2.07 -8.36
C GLU A 101 6.89 2.00 -7.28
N THR A 102 7.10 3.14 -6.62
CA THR A 102 8.01 3.26 -5.47
C THR A 102 7.23 3.09 -4.16
N ASP A 103 7.92 2.92 -3.03
CA ASP A 103 7.27 2.86 -1.71
C ASP A 103 6.93 4.26 -1.15
N SER A 104 7.27 5.34 -1.86
CA SER A 104 7.12 6.73 -1.39
C SER A 104 5.68 7.09 -0.99
N TRP A 105 4.69 6.76 -1.82
CA TRP A 105 3.29 7.07 -1.52
C TRP A 105 2.80 6.32 -0.27
N ALA A 106 3.13 5.03 -0.16
CA ALA A 106 2.82 4.25 1.03
C ALA A 106 3.53 4.79 2.29
N ARG A 107 4.78 5.25 2.18
CA ARG A 107 5.51 5.90 3.29
C ARG A 107 4.79 7.15 3.76
N GLU A 108 4.40 8.03 2.86
CA GLU A 108 3.70 9.27 3.21
C GLU A 108 2.36 9.00 3.90
N VAL A 109 1.55 8.08 3.36
CA VAL A 109 0.27 7.70 3.97
C VAL A 109 0.50 7.06 5.34
N THR A 110 1.49 6.17 5.47
CA THR A 110 1.86 5.55 6.74
C THR A 110 2.26 6.59 7.78
N ALA A 111 3.09 7.57 7.40
CA ALA A 111 3.53 8.64 8.27
C ALA A 111 2.37 9.53 8.72
N ARG A 112 1.46 9.91 7.80
CA ARG A 112 0.28 10.72 8.15
C ARG A 112 -0.69 9.98 9.08
N ILE A 113 -0.93 8.69 8.86
CA ILE A 113 -1.75 7.89 9.77
C ILE A 113 -1.06 7.78 11.13
N GLY A 114 0.25 7.48 11.14
CA GLY A 114 1.06 7.37 12.35
C GLY A 114 1.04 8.63 13.20
N ALA A 115 1.08 9.82 12.57
CA ALA A 115 1.04 11.11 13.26
C ALA A 115 -0.40 11.57 13.62
N GLY A 116 -1.43 10.99 13.02
CA GLY A 116 -2.83 11.38 13.24
C GLY A 116 -3.43 10.87 14.55
N ASP A 117 -2.75 9.96 15.24
CA ASP A 117 -3.17 9.42 16.54
C ASP A 117 -2.00 9.49 17.54
N SER A 118 -2.22 10.10 18.70
CA SER A 118 -1.15 10.36 19.68
C SER A 118 -0.59 9.09 20.32
N ASP A 119 -1.42 8.05 20.53
CA ASP A 119 -0.93 6.78 21.09
C ASP A 119 -0.12 6.03 20.03
N LEU A 120 -0.62 6.01 18.79
CA LEU A 120 0.10 5.41 17.68
C LEU A 120 1.45 6.09 17.45
N ALA A 121 1.48 7.42 17.43
CA ALA A 121 2.70 8.22 17.26
C ALA A 121 3.73 7.88 18.37
N ARG A 122 3.28 7.82 19.63
CA ARG A 122 4.12 7.44 20.78
C ARG A 122 4.72 6.04 20.58
N ARG A 123 3.90 5.05 20.22
CA ARG A 123 4.36 3.66 20.01
C ARG A 123 5.34 3.53 18.84
N ILE A 124 5.16 4.31 17.77
CA ILE A 124 6.11 4.37 16.65
C ILE A 124 7.45 4.96 17.10
N ALA A 125 7.43 6.05 17.88
CA ALA A 125 8.63 6.69 18.39
C ALA A 125 9.43 5.76 19.34
N GLU A 126 8.75 5.09 20.27
CA GLU A 126 9.36 4.11 21.19
C GLU A 126 10.07 2.98 20.44
N ARG A 127 9.45 2.48 19.37
CA ARG A 127 10.04 1.42 18.54
C ARG A 127 11.23 1.91 17.71
N SER A 128 11.20 3.15 17.26
CA SER A 128 12.25 3.73 16.42
C SER A 128 13.53 4.06 17.20
N GLY A 129 13.40 4.29 18.51
CA GLY A 129 14.52 4.55 19.42
C GLY A 129 15.10 3.30 20.10
N SER A 130 14.54 2.12 19.84
CA SER A 130 15.01 0.81 20.33
C SER A 130 15.88 0.11 19.29
#